data_AF-A0AAP2Z856-F1
#
_entry.id   AF-A0AAP2Z856-F1
#
_cell.length_a   1.000
_cell.length_b   1.000
_cell.length_c   1.000
_cell.angle_alpha   90.00
_cell.angle_beta   90.00
_cell.angle_gamma   90.00
#
_symmetry.space_group_name_H-M   'P 1'
#
loop_
_entity.id
_entity.type
_entity.pdbx_description
1 polymer ?
#
loop_
_entity_poly.entity_id
_entity_poly.type
_entity_poly.pdbx_seq_one_letter_code
_entity_poly.pdbx_strand_id
1 'polypeptide(L)' 'MIICAHCETSQFLHITESTIEFDNGEMSTLEESYHCTKCDGNGVYWYFFEKECVSGSVELTDERPRMIEQ' A
#
# COMPACT_ATOMS: atom_id res chain seq x y z
N MET A 1 3.36 4.75 5.59
CA MET A 1 1.92 4.57 5.28
C MET A 1 1.76 4.53 3.77
N ILE A 2 0.86 3.71 3.25
CA ILE A 2 0.57 3.61 1.81
C ILE A 2 -0.63 4.52 1.48
N ILE A 3 -0.49 5.38 0.49
CA ILE A 3 -1.58 6.25 -0.04
C ILE A 3 -1.71 6.10 -1.54
N CYS A 4 -2.86 6.50 -2.09
CA CYS A 4 -3.03 6.56 -3.53
C CYS A 4 -2.29 7.77 -4.10
N ALA A 5 -1.35 7.57 -5.01
CA ALA A 5 -0.54 8.64 -5.61
C ALA A 5 -1.37 9.65 -6.43
N HIS A 6 -2.61 9.31 -6.81
CA HIS A 6 -3.52 10.21 -7.52
C HIS A 6 -4.46 10.98 -6.59
N CYS A 7 -4.85 10.37 -5.47
CA CYS A 7 -5.81 10.98 -4.53
C CYS A 7 -5.14 11.55 -3.28
N GLU A 8 -3.84 11.34 -3.13
CA GLU A 8 -3.01 11.72 -1.98
C GLU A 8 -3.62 11.31 -0.63
N THR A 9 -4.29 10.15 -0.61
CA THR A 9 -5.01 9.66 0.57
C THR A 9 -5.10 8.13 0.56
N SER A 10 -5.16 7.54 1.75
CA SER A 10 -5.40 6.11 1.97
C SER A 10 -6.88 5.77 2.11
N GLN A 11 -7.77 6.75 2.28
CA GLN A 11 -9.18 6.53 2.62
C GLN A 11 -9.95 5.67 1.62
N PHE A 12 -9.55 5.69 0.35
CA PHE A 12 -10.18 4.94 -0.73
C PHE A 12 -9.35 3.74 -1.19
N LEU A 13 -8.20 3.48 -0.57
CA LEU A 13 -7.37 2.33 -0.90
C LEU A 13 -7.88 1.09 -0.17
N HIS A 14 -8.13 0.04 -0.94
CA HIS A 14 -8.50 -1.28 -0.44
C HIS A 14 -7.44 -2.29 -0.85
N ILE A 15 -7.03 -3.15 0.09
CA ILE A 15 -6.20 -4.30 -0.21
C ILE A 15 -7.08 -5.31 -0.97
N THR A 16 -6.66 -5.69 -2.17
CA THR A 16 -7.35 -6.69 -3.00
C THR A 16 -6.73 -8.07 -2.88
N GLU A 17 -5.43 -8.14 -2.61
CA GLU A 17 -4.68 -9.38 -2.40
C GLU A 17 -3.53 -9.12 -1.42
N SER A 18 -3.23 -10.11 -0.57
CA SER A 18 -2.12 -10.05 0.39
C SER A 18 -1.46 -11.41 0.50
N THR A 19 -0.16 -11.47 0.25
CA THR A 19 0.68 -12.66 0.36
C THR A 19 1.79 -12.39 1.38
N ILE A 20 1.96 -13.29 2.34
CA ILE A 20 2.95 -13.18 3.42
C ILE A 20 3.77 -14.46 3.45
N GLU A 21 5.09 -14.31 3.42
CA GLU A 21 6.02 -15.42 3.65
C GLU A 21 6.74 -15.26 4.98
N PHE A 22 6.99 -16.40 5.63
CA PHE A 22 7.71 -16.47 6.89
C PHE A 22 8.96 -17.34 6.72
N ASP A 23 10.09 -16.88 7.25
CA ASP A 23 11.32 -17.65 7.40
C ASP A 23 11.67 -17.75 8.89
N ASN A 24 11.84 -18.98 9.40
CA ASN A 24 12.11 -19.26 10.82
C ASN A 24 11.14 -18.60 11.83
N GLY A 25 9.88 -18.37 11.42
CA GLY A 25 8.87 -17.72 12.25
C GLY A 25 8.89 -16.19 12.22
N GLU A 26 9.81 -15.59 11.45
CA GLU A 26 9.86 -14.16 11.18
C GLU A 26 9.29 -13.88 9.78
N MET A 27 8.57 -12.76 9.62
CA MET A 27 8.06 -12.36 8.30
C MET A 27 9.23 -11.98 7.40
N SER A 28 9.41 -12.72 6.30
CA SER A 28 10.50 -12.50 5.35
C SER A 28 10.06 -11.60 4.18
N THR A 29 8.84 -11.83 3.68
CA THR A 29 8.25 -11.04 2.61
C THR A 29 6.77 -10.75 2.84
N LEU A 30 6.31 -9.62 2.34
CA LEU A 30 4.91 -9.24 2.25
C LEU A 30 4.70 -8.59 0.88
N GLU A 31 3.71 -9.05 0.13
CA GLU A 31 3.23 -8.44 -1.11
C GLU A 31 1.75 -8.12 -0.95
N GLU A 32 1.38 -6.86 -1.15
CA GLU A 32 -0.01 -6.41 -1.05
C GLU A 32 -0.41 -5.65 -2.32
N SER A 33 -1.48 -6.12 -2.96
CA SER A 33 -2.11 -5.41 -4.06
C SER A 33 -3.20 -4.48 -3.53
N TYR A 34 -3.25 -3.28 -4.10
CA TYR A 34 -4.15 -2.21 -3.70
C TYR A 34 -5.00 -1.72 -4.86
N HIS A 35 -6.26 -1.40 -4.57
CA HIS A 35 -7.19 -0.75 -5.48
C HIS A 35 -7.79 0.51 -4.86
N CYS A 36 -7.73 1.63 -5.57
CA CYS A 36 -8.33 2.90 -5.16
C CYS A 36 -9.75 3.02 -5.72
N THR A 37 -10.77 2.93 -4.87
CA THR A 37 -12.18 2.99 -5.30
C THR A 37 -12.64 4.37 -5.78
N LYS A 38 -11.84 5.42 -5.57
CA LYS A 38 -12.14 6.79 -6.03
C LYS A 38 -11.64 7.07 -7.45
N CYS A 39 -10.42 6.64 -7.79
CA CYS A 39 -9.80 6.93 -9.08
C CYS A 39 -9.56 5.69 -9.94
N ASP A 40 -10.01 4.51 -9.49
CA ASP A 40 -9.84 3.20 -10.16
C ASP A 40 -8.37 2.76 -10.33
N GLY A 41 -7.45 3.43 -9.63
CA GLY A 41 -6.01 3.18 -9.70
C GLY A 41 -5.62 1.90 -8.97
N ASN A 42 -4.64 1.17 -9.51
CA ASN A 42 -4.11 -0.05 -8.90
C ASN A 42 -2.62 0.12 -8.60
N GLY A 43 -2.16 -0.48 -7.51
CA GLY A 43 -0.76 -0.45 -7.13
C GLY A 43 -0.39 -1.63 -6.25
N VAL A 44 0.90 -1.81 -6.03
CA VAL A 44 1.42 -2.93 -5.24
C VAL A 44 2.46 -2.39 -4.26
N TYR A 45 2.41 -2.90 -3.04
CA TYR A 45 3.43 -2.73 -2.02
C TYR A 45 4.16 -4.04 -1.82
N TRP A 46 5.48 -3.94 -1.66
CA TRP A 46 6.32 -5.05 -1.28
C TRP A 46 7.17 -4.69 -0.07
N TYR A 47 7.30 -5.63 0.85
CA TYR A 47 8.33 -5.66 1.86
C TYR A 47 9.18 -6.91 1.63
N PHE A 48 10.49 -6.73 1.44
CA PHE A 48 11.45 -7.83 1.30
C PHE A 48 12.86 -7.34 1.65
N PHE A 49 13.71 -8.21 2.20
CA PHE A 49 15.09 -7.86 2.59
C PHE A 49 15.18 -6.54 3.40
N GLU A 50 14.26 -6.35 4.36
CA GLU A 50 14.14 -5.14 5.19
C GLU A 50 13.91 -3.83 4.39
N LYS A 51 13.41 -3.92 3.16
CA LYS A 51 13.11 -2.78 2.30
C LYS A 51 11.65 -2.76 1.90
N GLU A 52 11.10 -1.56 1.91
CA GLU A 52 9.78 -1.26 1.39
C GLU A 52 9.90 -0.75 -0.05
N CYS A 53 9.07 -1.27 -0.94
CA CYS A 53 8.96 -0.87 -2.34
C CYS A 53 7.49 -0.70 -2.71
N VAL A 54 7.20 0.24 -3.61
CA VAL A 54 5.84 0.49 -4.12
C VAL A 54 5.86 0.69 -5.63
N SER A 55 4.76 0.37 -6.30
CA SER A 55 4.58 0.65 -7.73
C SER A 55 3.13 0.97 -8.08
N GLY A 56 2.95 1.52 -9.28
CA GLY A 56 1.62 1.85 -9.81
C GLY A 56 1.05 3.10 -9.15
N SER A 57 -0.24 3.05 -8.82
CA SER A 57 -0.99 4.18 -8.25
C SER A 57 -0.89 4.30 -6.74
N VAL A 58 0.12 3.67 -6.10
CA VAL A 58 0.37 3.80 -4.66
C VAL A 58 1.76 4.36 -4.37
N GLU A 59 1.88 5.05 -3.25
CA GLU A 59 3.14 5.65 -2.78
C GLU A 59 3.29 5.48 -1.27
N LEU A 60 4.54 5.54 -0.79
CA LEU A 60 4.86 5.58 0.63
C LEU A 60 4.91 7.02 1.11
N THR A 61 4.25 7.29 2.23
CA THR A 61 4.32 8.57 2.92
C THR A 61 4.51 8.36 4.43
N ASP A 62 5.20 9.29 5.05
CA ASP A 62 5.32 9.49 6.49
C ASP A 62 4.36 10.57 7.01
N GLU A 63 3.66 11.28 6.12
CA GLU A 63 2.65 12.26 6.49
C GLU A 63 1.41 11.60 7.09
N ARG A 64 0.79 12.24 8.09
CA ARG A 64 -0.50 11.78 8.62
C ARG A 64 -1.58 11.86 7.53
N PRO A 65 -2.52 10.90 7.47
CA PRO A 65 -3.58 10.92 6.47
C PRO A 65 -4.41 12.20 6.61
N ARG A 66 -4.54 12.95 5.51
CA ARG A 66 -5.39 14.14 5.47
C ARG A 66 -6.84 13.70 5.55
N MET A 67 -7.58 14.24 6.52
CA MET A 67 -9.04 14.07 6.55
C MET A 67 -9.60 14.92 5.41
N ILE A 68 -10.22 14.27 4.41
CA ILE A 68 -11.00 14.97 3.39
C ILE A 68 -12.36 15.28 4.02
N GLU A 69 -12.66 16.56 4.23
CA GLU A 69 -14.01 17.00 4.59
C GLU A 69 -14.95 16.75 3.40
N GLN A 70 -16.03 16.00 3.61
CA GLN A 70 -17.06 15.68 2.62
C GLN A 70 -18.19 16.70 2.64
#